data_AF-A0A956YYM5-F1
#
_entry.id   AF-A0A956YYM5-F1
#
_cell.length_a   1.000
_cell.length_b   1.000
_cell.length_c   1.000
_cell.angle_alpha   90.00
_cell.angle_beta   90.00
_cell.angle_gamma   90.00
#
_symmetry.space_group_name_H-M   'P 1'
#
loop_
_entity.id
_entity.type
_entity.pdbx_description
1 polymer ?
#
loop_
_entity_poly.entity_id
_entity_poly.type
_entity_poly.pdbx_seq_one_letter_code
_entity_poly.pdbx_strand_id
1 'polypeptide(L)' 'MLSNNFTFSKRLLGFLFVLLGAVGFVAILLIDVFDIGREGGIGPSQRIALAAMLILLGLGLTLIPLGNHPA' A
#
# COMPACT_ATOMS: atom_id res chain seq x y z
N MET A 1 26.14 -2.86 -20.06
CA MET A 1 26.53 -3.11 -18.66
C MET A 1 25.42 -2.57 -17.78
N LEU A 2 24.53 -3.44 -17.28
CA LEU A 2 23.59 -3.06 -16.23
C LEU A 2 24.39 -2.98 -14.93
N SER A 3 24.40 -1.82 -14.30
CA SER A 3 25.03 -1.62 -12.99
C SER A 3 24.42 -2.61 -11.99
N ASN A 4 25.26 -3.44 -11.34
CA ASN A 4 24.84 -4.41 -10.30
C ASN A 4 24.31 -3.75 -9.02
N ASN A 5 24.26 -2.42 -8.97
CA ASN A 5 23.65 -1.67 -7.87
C ASN A 5 22.30 -1.11 -8.34
N PHE A 6 21.33 -1.99 -8.61
CA PHE A 6 19.95 -1.56 -8.83
C PHE A 6 19.31 -1.27 -7.48
N THR A 7 19.74 -0.18 -6.84
CA THR A 7 19.22 0.17 -5.52
C THR A 7 18.00 1.06 -5.69
N PHE A 8 16.82 0.53 -5.34
CA PHE A 8 15.61 1.33 -5.24
C PHE A 8 15.86 2.46 -4.23
N SER A 9 15.51 3.70 -4.58
CA SER A 9 15.58 4.77 -3.59
C SER A 9 14.48 4.59 -2.55
N LYS A 10 14.74 4.98 -1.30
CA LYS A 10 13.72 5.03 -0.24
C LYS A 10 12.51 5.85 -0.67
N ARG A 11 12.72 6.91 -1.44
CA ARG A 11 11.64 7.71 -2.05
C ARG A 11 10.80 6.90 -3.04
N LEU A 12 11.43 6.16 -3.96
CA LEU A 12 10.71 5.31 -4.91
C LEU A 12 9.93 4.21 -4.19
N LEU A 13 10.57 3.55 -3.21
CA LEU A 13 9.91 2.56 -2.37
C LEU A 13 8.73 3.16 -1.59
N GLY A 14 8.92 4.37 -1.05
CA GLY A 14 7.88 5.12 -0.36
C GLY A 14 6.66 5.40 -1.25
N PHE A 15 6.89 5.86 -2.48
CA PHE A 15 5.80 6.04 -3.45
C PHE A 15 5.10 4.73 -3.80
N LEU A 16 5.83 3.63 -3.95
CA LEU A 16 5.22 2.31 -4.19
C LEU A 16 4.32 1.88 -3.02
N PHE A 17 4.76 2.08 -1.78
CA PHE A 17 3.99 1.75 -0.59
C PHE A 17 2.75 2.63 -0.44
N VAL A 18 2.86 3.94 -0.69
CA VAL A 18 1.70 4.85 -0.70
C VAL A 18 0.71 4.44 -1.78
N LEU A 19 1.18 4.14 -3.00
CA LEU A 19 0.33 3.74 -4.11
C LEU A 19 -0.40 2.44 -3.81
N LEU A 20 0.32 1.41 -3.36
CA LEU A 20 -0.26 0.11 -3.03
C LEU A 20 -1.23 0.20 -1.86
N GLY A 21 -0.86 0.93 -0.80
CA GLY A 21 -1.73 1.16 0.36
C GLY A 21 -3.02 1.89 -0.03
N ALA A 22 -2.92 2.96 -0.81
CA ALA A 22 -4.09 3.74 -1.24
C ALA A 22 -4.99 2.94 -2.19
N VAL A 23 -4.41 2.32 -3.23
CA VAL A 23 -5.17 1.53 -4.21
C VAL A 23 -5.81 0.31 -3.54
N GLY A 24 -5.07 -0.41 -2.71
CA GLY A 24 -5.59 -1.56 -1.98
C GLY A 24 -6.71 -1.19 -1.00
N PHE A 25 -6.57 -0.08 -0.28
CA PHE A 25 -7.61 0.41 0.62
C PHE A 25 -8.91 0.73 -0.14
N VAL A 26 -8.81 1.49 -1.25
CA VAL A 26 -9.96 1.82 -2.10
C VAL A 26 -10.57 0.55 -2.70
N ALA A 27 -9.75 -0.38 -3.19
CA ALA A 27 -10.25 -1.63 -3.78
C ALA A 27 -11.06 -2.47 -2.76
N ILE A 28 -10.60 -2.56 -1.51
CA ILE A 28 -11.34 -3.30 -0.47
C ILE A 28 -12.68 -2.62 -0.16
N LEU A 29 -12.73 -1.29 -0.08
CA LEU A 29 -13.99 -0.58 0.11
C LEU A 29 -14.94 -0.77 -1.07
N LEU A 30 -14.42 -0.82 -2.30
CA LEU A 30 -15.25 -1.04 -3.49
C LEU A 30 -15.90 -2.43 -3.51
N ILE A 31 -15.26 -3.46 -2.93
CA ILE A 31 -15.87 -4.80 -2.80
C ILE A 31 -17.20 -4.71 -2.04
N ASP A 32 -17.23 -3.92 -0.96
CA ASP A 32 -18.44 -3.70 -0.15
C ASP A 32 -19.48 -2.85 -0.91
N VAL A 33 -19.04 -1.76 -1.57
CA VAL A 33 -19.93 -0.90 -2.39
C VAL A 33 -20.62 -1.66 -3.53
N PHE A 34 -19.92 -2.61 -4.15
CA PHE A 34 -20.46 -3.42 -5.24
C PHE A 34 -21.13 -4.72 -4.77
N ASP A 35 -21.25 -4.93 -3.45
CA ASP A 35 -21.85 -6.12 -2.83
C ASP A 35 -21.24 -7.44 -3.36
N ILE A 36 -19.93 -7.42 -3.64
CA ILE A 36 -19.19 -8.56 -4.16
C ILE A 36 -18.92 -9.52 -2.99
N GLY A 37 -19.58 -10.68 -2.98
CA GLY A 37 -19.29 -11.77 -2.03
C GLY A 37 -20.14 -11.82 -0.75
N ARG A 38 -21.44 -11.49 -0.85
CA ARG A 38 -22.51 -11.57 0.18
C ARG A 38 -22.20 -12.38 1.45
N GLU A 39 -21.74 -11.67 2.48
CA GLU A 39 -22.32 -11.54 3.82
C GLU A 39 -22.14 -10.05 4.15
N GLY A 40 -23.24 -9.30 4.34
CA GLY A 40 -23.19 -7.82 4.24
C GLY A 40 -22.20 -7.13 5.18
N GLY A 41 -21.51 -6.11 4.65
CA GLY A 41 -20.61 -5.23 5.39
C GLY A 41 -19.15 -5.69 5.45
N ILE A 42 -18.32 -4.88 6.14
CA ILE A 42 -16.88 -5.14 6.24
C ILE A 42 -16.59 -6.32 7.19
N GLY A 43 -16.29 -7.48 6.62
CA GLY A 43 -15.95 -8.71 7.33
C GLY A 43 -14.60 -8.65 8.07
N PRO A 44 -14.31 -9.59 9.00
CA PRO A 44 -13.09 -9.57 9.81
C PRO A 44 -11.79 -9.55 8.99
N SER A 45 -11.73 -10.30 7.89
CA SER A 45 -10.58 -10.32 6.97
C SER A 45 -10.39 -8.98 6.27
N GLN A 46 -11.47 -8.35 5.81
CA GLN A 46 -11.40 -7.01 5.18
C GLN A 46 -10.94 -5.96 6.18
N ARG A 47 -11.35 -6.02 7.45
CA ARG A 47 -10.86 -5.09 8.50
C ARG A 47 -9.35 -5.20 8.69
N ILE A 48 -8.83 -6.43 8.77
CA ILE A 48 -7.39 -6.67 8.88
C ILE A 48 -6.68 -6.16 7.63
N ALA A 49 -7.23 -6.42 6.44
CA ALA A 49 -6.66 -5.94 5.19
C ALA A 49 -6.64 -4.41 5.10
N LEU A 50 -7.72 -3.72 5.49
CA LEU A 50 -7.78 -2.26 5.55
C LEU A 50 -6.75 -1.69 6.54
N ALA A 51 -6.60 -2.29 7.72
CA ALA A 51 -5.58 -1.89 8.68
C ALA A 51 -4.16 -2.07 8.12
N ALA A 52 -3.90 -3.20 7.43
CA ALA A 52 -2.62 -3.44 6.77
C ALA A 52 -2.35 -2.41 5.66
N MET A 53 -3.37 -2.02 4.88
CA MET A 53 -3.23 -0.98 3.86
C MET A 53 -2.91 0.39 4.46
N LEU A 54 -3.51 0.75 5.61
CA LEU A 54 -3.19 1.99 6.32
C LEU A 54 -1.76 1.99 6.87
N ILE A 55 -1.30 0.86 7.43
CA ILE A 55 0.09 0.71 7.89
C ILE A 55 1.05 0.86 6.69
N LEU A 56 0.76 0.20 5.57
CA LEU A 56 1.58 0.28 4.37
C LEU A 56 1.66 1.72 3.84
N LEU A 57 0.53 2.43 3.82
CA LEU A 57 0.47 3.84 3.44
C LEU A 57 1.31 4.70 4.39
N GLY A 58 1.18 4.50 5.70
CA GLY A 58 1.99 5.19 6.71
C GLY A 58 3.48 4.95 6.54
N LEU A 59 3.91 3.70 6.31
CA LEU A 59 5.30 3.36 6.01
C LEU A 59 5.77 4.04 4.73
N GLY A 60 4.95 4.08 3.69
CA GLY A 60 5.28 4.79 2.45
C GLY A 60 5.52 6.28 2.69
N LEU A 61 4.64 6.93 3.45
CA LEU A 61 4.76 8.35 3.80
C LEU A 61 6.02 8.65 4.63
N THR A 62 6.44 7.75 5.52
CA THR A 62 7.69 7.94 6.29
C THR A 62 8.95 7.73 5.45
N LEU A 63 8.88 6.93 4.37
CA LEU A 63 10.01 6.69 3.47
C LEU A 63 10.26 7.80 2.45
N ILE A 64 9.21 8.50 1.99
CA ILE A 64 9.31 9.61 1.03
C ILE A 64 10.32 10.71 1.45
N PRO A 65 10.30 11.23 2.69
CA PRO A 65 11.24 12.27 3.12
C PRO A 65 12.68 11.76 3.27
N LEU A 66 12.90 10.44 3.38
CA LEU A 66 14.25 9.86 3.44
C LEU A 66 15.01 9.94 2.10
N GLY A 67 14.33 10.33 1.02
CA GLY A 67 14.95 10.78 -0.22
C GLY A 67 15.60 9.68 -1.04
N ASN A 68 16.65 10.05 -1.77
CA ASN A 68 17.30 9.18 -2.76
C ASN A 68 18.32 8.21 -2.17
N HIS A 69 18.33 8.05 -0.84
CA HIS A 69 19.17 7.04 -0.22
C HIS A 69 18.74 5.64 -0.68
N PRO A 70 19.70 4.72 -0.85
CA PRO A 70 19.40 3.32 -1.13
C PRO A 70 18.46 2.76 -0.05
N ALA A 71 17.38 2.10 -0.48
CA ALA A 71 16.45 1.38 0.39
C ALA A 71 17.12 0.18 1.06
#